data_AF-A0A0J7JUP3-F1
#
_entry.id   AF-A0A0J7JUP3-F1
#
_cell.length_a   1.000
_cell.length_b   1.000
_cell.length_c   1.000
_cell.angle_alpha   90.00
_cell.angle_beta   90.00
_cell.angle_gamma   90.00
#
_symmetry.space_group_name_H-M   'P 1'
#
loop_
_entity.id
_entity.type
_entity.pdbx_description
1 polymer ?
#
loop_
_entity_poly.entity_id
_entity_poly.type
_entity_poly.pdbx_seq_one_letter_code
_entity_poly.pdbx_strand_id
1 'polypeptide(L)' 'MNATGIPYSKFGWFYARNGSESYDGTFNMLTGSTNLYDMGLVKEWNFKNRTDYYKGSCGIIDGTNGDFF' A
#
# COMPACT_ATOMS: atom_id res chain seq x y z
N MET A 1 12.18 28.00 -14.20
CA MET A 1 10.72 28.15 -14.37
C MET A 1 10.13 26.75 -14.42
N ASN A 2 9.30 26.37 -13.45
CA ASN A 2 8.55 25.12 -13.48
C ASN A 2 7.30 25.36 -14.36
N ALA A 3 7.41 25.10 -15.66
CA ALA A 3 6.41 25.52 -16.66
C ALA A 3 5.08 24.74 -16.59
N THR A 4 5.01 23.73 -15.72
CA THR A 4 3.81 22.94 -15.46
C THR A 4 3.73 22.75 -13.95
N GLY A 5 2.56 22.87 -13.33
CA GLY A 5 2.36 22.69 -11.87
C GLY A 5 2.58 21.25 -11.39
N ILE A 6 3.35 20.46 -12.15
CA ILE A 6 3.61 19.06 -11.92
C ILE A 6 4.82 18.95 -10.99
N PRO A 7 4.71 18.24 -9.85
CA PRO A 7 5.77 18.16 -8.85
C PRO A 7 6.91 17.18 -9.24
N TYR A 8 7.13 16.95 -10.53
CA TYR A 8 8.10 15.97 -11.04
C TYR A 8 9.00 16.57 -12.11
N SER A 9 10.29 16.20 -12.10
CA SER A 9 11.30 16.71 -13.04
C SER A 9 11.60 15.78 -14.21
N LYS A 10 11.14 14.52 -14.16
CA LYS A 10 11.37 13.49 -15.18
C LYS A 10 10.16 12.55 -15.28
N PHE A 11 10.08 11.80 -16.36
CA PHE A 11 9.08 10.74 -16.57
C PHE A 11 9.73 9.34 -16.49
N GLY A 12 9.02 8.40 -15.88
CA GLY A 12 9.33 6.98 -15.89
C GLY A 12 8.28 6.20 -15.09
N TRP A 13 7.94 4.99 -15.52
CA TRP A 13 6.91 4.16 -14.87
C TRP A 13 7.19 3.90 -13.39
N PHE A 14 8.46 3.73 -13.03
CA PHE A 14 8.93 3.53 -11.67
C PHE A 14 9.76 4.72 -11.16
N TYR A 15 9.49 5.93 -11.68
CA TYR A 15 10.19 7.14 -11.24
C TYR A 15 10.04 7.33 -9.72
N ALA A 16 11.17 7.62 -9.07
CA ALA A 16 11.28 7.82 -7.61
C ALA A 16 10.88 6.61 -6.74
N ARG A 17 10.77 5.39 -7.29
CA ARG A 17 10.50 4.19 -6.48
C ARG A 17 11.72 3.59 -5.80
N ASN A 18 12.89 3.67 -6.44
CA ASN A 18 14.09 3.03 -5.93
C ASN A 18 14.50 3.62 -4.56
N GLY A 19 14.58 2.77 -3.54
CA GLY A 19 14.91 3.16 -2.17
C GLY A 19 13.85 4.01 -1.47
N SER A 20 12.62 4.07 -2.01
CA SER A 20 11.53 4.80 -1.36
C SER A 20 10.90 3.96 -0.27
N GLU A 21 10.83 4.52 0.94
CA GLU A 21 10.10 3.93 2.07
C GLU A 21 8.59 4.09 1.91
N SER A 22 8.13 5.21 1.34
CA SER A 22 6.72 5.62 1.39
C SER A 22 5.97 5.46 0.07
N TYR A 23 6.63 5.03 -1.01
CA TYR A 23 6.00 4.97 -2.34
C TYR A 23 4.76 4.05 -2.36
N ASP A 24 4.88 2.85 -1.80
CA ASP A 24 3.80 1.87 -1.75
C ASP A 24 2.84 2.09 -0.56
N GLY A 25 3.12 3.08 0.30
CA GLY A 25 2.29 3.47 1.43
C GLY A 25 2.61 2.73 2.73
N THR A 26 1.78 2.94 3.74
CA THR A 26 1.93 2.33 5.07
C THR A 26 1.01 1.13 5.20
N PHE A 27 1.58 -0.02 5.56
CA PHE A 27 0.86 -1.25 5.82
C PHE A 27 0.77 -1.51 7.33
N ASN A 28 -0.44 -1.74 7.82
CA ASN A 28 -0.68 -2.23 9.17
C ASN A 28 -1.01 -3.72 9.09
N MET A 29 -0.14 -4.56 9.65
CA MET A 29 -0.17 -6.01 9.48
C MET A 29 -0.18 -6.73 10.83
N LEU A 30 -0.89 -7.85 10.89
CA LEU A 30 -0.90 -8.69 12.08
C LEU A 30 0.43 -9.45 12.21
N THR A 31 0.96 -9.49 13.42
CA THR A 31 2.25 -10.13 13.73
C THR A 31 2.14 -11.64 13.98
N GLY A 32 0.91 -12.15 14.10
CA GLY A 32 0.64 -13.54 14.51
C GLY A 32 0.78 -13.80 16.02
N SER A 33 0.95 -12.77 16.86
CA SER A 33 1.16 -12.92 18.31
C SER A 33 -0.02 -13.53 19.04
N THR A 34 -1.25 -13.31 18.56
CA THR A 34 -2.48 -13.92 19.12
C THR A 34 -2.81 -15.25 18.47
N ASN A 35 -2.62 -15.35 17.15
CA ASN A 35 -2.91 -16.53 16.36
C ASN A 35 -1.94 -16.59 15.18
N LEU A 36 -1.21 -17.69 15.07
CA LEU A 36 -0.21 -17.87 14.03
C LEU A 36 -0.82 -17.82 12.62
N TYR A 37 -2.06 -18.29 12.45
CA TYR A 37 -2.75 -18.28 11.15
C TYR A 37 -3.09 -16.87 10.64
N ASP A 38 -3.01 -15.86 11.51
CA ASP A 38 -3.29 -14.47 11.14
C ASP A 38 -2.01 -13.69 10.80
N MET A 39 -0.83 -14.32 10.87
CA MET A 39 0.45 -13.68 10.58
C MET A 39 0.47 -13.08 9.17
N GLY A 40 0.92 -11.84 9.06
CA GLY A 40 1.10 -11.17 7.79
C GLY A 40 -0.19 -10.66 7.13
N LEU A 41 -1.36 -10.89 7.73
CA LEU A 41 -2.61 -10.33 7.23
C LEU A 41 -2.59 -8.80 7.30
N VAL A 42 -2.89 -8.14 6.18
CA VAL A 42 -2.98 -6.69 6.09
C VAL A 42 -4.36 -6.26 6.57
N LYS A 43 -4.42 -5.47 7.65
CA LYS A 43 -5.69 -4.94 8.18
C LYS A 43 -6.00 -3.58 7.61
N GLU A 44 -4.96 -2.80 7.35
CA GLU A 44 -5.11 -1.44 6.81
C GLU A 44 -3.97 -1.12 5.84
N TRP A 45 -4.32 -0.42 4.78
CA TRP A 45 -3.37 0.23 3.88
C TRP A 45 -3.65 1.72 3.90
N ASN A 46 -2.63 2.52 4.22
CA ASN A 46 -2.76 3.96 4.43
C ASN A 46 -3.88 4.31 5.42
N PHE A 47 -3.93 3.60 6.56
CA PHE A 47 -4.87 3.80 7.67
C PHE A 47 -6.35 3.57 7.28
N LYS A 48 -6.60 2.79 6.23
CA LYS A 48 -7.94 2.39 5.80
C LYS A 48 -8.01 0.88 5.59
N ASN A 49 -9.12 0.27 6.00
CA ASN A 49 -9.42 -1.15 5.77
C ASN A 49 -10.06 -1.44 4.39
N ARG A 50 -10.22 -0.41 3.56
CA ARG A 50 -10.73 -0.48 2.20
C ARG A 50 -10.14 0.63 1.34
N THR A 51 -10.12 0.40 0.04
CA THR A 51 -9.80 1.43 -0.95
C THR A 51 -11.04 2.25 -1.30
N ASP A 52 -10.80 3.50 -1.71
CA ASP A 52 -11.85 4.41 -2.20
C ASP A 52 -12.12 4.25 -3.71
N TYR A 53 -11.27 3.50 -4.41
CA TYR A 53 -11.31 3.37 -5.87
C TYR A 53 -12.42 2.45 -6.37
N TYR A 54 -12.83 1.47 -5.55
CA TYR A 54 -13.80 0.44 -5.94
C TYR A 54 -15.00 0.38 -4.99
N LYS A 55 -16.17 0.13 -5.56
CA LYS A 55 -17.45 0.02 -4.84
C LYS A 55 -17.63 -1.39 -4.27
N GLY A 56 -18.46 -1.48 -3.22
CA GLY A 56 -18.85 -2.76 -2.63
C GLY A 56 -17.65 -3.54 -2.09
N SER A 57 -17.65 -4.84 -2.34
CA SER A 57 -16.60 -5.78 -1.90
C SER A 57 -15.28 -5.63 -2.67
N CYS A 58 -15.30 -5.09 -3.90
CA CYS A 58 -14.10 -4.91 -4.71
C CYS A 58 -13.09 -3.91 -4.12
N GLY A 59 -13.52 -3.09 -3.15
CA GLY A 59 -12.63 -2.17 -2.44
C GLY A 59 -12.00 -2.75 -1.17
N ILE A 60 -12.36 -3.96 -0.75
CA ILE A 60 -11.89 -4.53 0.52
C ILE A 60 -10.39 -4.86 0.42
N ILE A 61 -9.66 -4.58 1.50
CA ILE A 61 -8.29 -5.07 1.70
C ILE A 61 -8.40 -6.39 2.46
N ASP A 62 -7.98 -7.47 1.85
CA ASP A 62 -8.08 -8.82 2.40
C ASP A 62 -6.86 -9.67 2.03
N GLY A 63 -6.43 -10.54 2.94
CA GLY A 63 -5.22 -11.37 2.80
C GLY A 63 -3.92 -10.72 3.26
N THR A 64 -2.80 -11.36 2.92
CA THR A 64 -1.43 -10.88 3.22
C THR A 64 -0.93 -9.93 2.13
N ASN A 65 0.25 -9.33 2.34
CA ASN A 65 0.91 -8.54 1.31
C ASN A 65 1.59 -9.39 0.22
N GLY A 66 1.50 -10.72 0.30
CA GLY A 66 2.08 -11.67 -0.66
C GLY A 66 3.50 -12.14 -0.32
N ASP A 67 4.17 -11.55 0.67
CA ASP A 67 5.51 -11.99 1.09
C ASP A 67 5.48 -13.15 2.10
N PHE A 68 4.40 -13.23 2.88
CA PHE A 68 4.13 -14.27 3.87
C PHE A 68 2.77 -14.96 3.58
N PHE A 69 2.64 -16.24 3.94
CA PHE A 69 1.47 -17.09 3.71
C PHE A 69 1.09 -17.91 4.94
#